data_AF-A0A1G2NF23-F1
#
_entry.id   AF-A0A1G2NF23-F1
#
_cell.length_a   1.000
_cell.length_b   1.000
_cell.length_c   1.000
_cell.angle_alpha   90.00
_cell.angle_beta   90.00
_cell.angle_gamma   90.00
#
_symmetry.space_group_name_H-M   'P 1'
#
loop_
_entity.id
_entity.type
_entity.pdbx_description
1 polymer ?
#
loop_
_entity_poly.entity_id
_entity_poly.type
_entity_poly.pdbx_seq_one_letter_code
_entity_poly.pdbx_strand_id
1 'polypeptide(L)'
;MDFQLPQTFISRKTVPVQTAQARHARTNVFFLLCAVVFAVSLLAAGGAFAYQKILAARLTKMNNDLVAARAAFEPAFIEELRRMDVRLETAKTVLAGHRAISPLFSLLEKETLATVRFNKFSFSEDPNEGGVRLALVGEAAGFNSIALQSDVFAKNGSFLNPVFSDFDVDKSGIVHFSFAATVAPEFVLYRSHIASQKQPSTQSAGVGAAPATTPVASTTTSTTPATSAPTSEPPSVGDVEFGDDILF
;
A
#
# COMPACT_ATOMS: atom_id res chain seq x y z
N MET A 1 93.02 70.23 -51.40
CA MET A 1 92.48 69.04 -52.09
C MET A 1 90.94 69.05 -52.08
N ASP A 2 90.36 70.21 -52.43
CA ASP A 2 89.68 70.46 -53.70
C ASP A 2 88.54 69.50 -54.07
N PHE A 3 87.32 70.01 -53.91
CA PHE A 3 86.08 69.48 -54.48
C PHE A 3 85.92 69.97 -55.93
N GLN A 4 85.85 69.05 -56.88
CA GLN A 4 85.20 69.28 -58.17
C GLN A 4 84.42 68.02 -58.56
N LEU A 5 83.10 68.07 -58.37
CA LEU A 5 82.16 67.11 -58.95
C LEU A 5 81.34 67.84 -60.02
N PRO A 6 81.44 67.45 -61.31
CA PRO A 6 80.73 68.10 -62.41
C PRO A 6 79.22 67.86 -62.34
N GLN A 7 78.47 68.91 -62.69
CA GLN A 7 77.01 68.95 -62.66
C GLN A 7 76.41 68.04 -63.73
N THR A 8 75.79 66.94 -63.31
CA THR A 8 74.98 66.09 -64.19
C THR A 8 73.52 66.54 -64.11
N PHE A 9 73.07 67.17 -65.18
CA PHE A 9 71.67 67.56 -65.37
C PHE A 9 70.83 66.31 -65.67
N ILE A 10 70.18 65.77 -64.65
CA ILE A 10 69.10 64.79 -64.82
C ILE A 10 67.79 65.52 -64.56
N SER A 11 67.05 65.79 -65.63
CA SER A 11 65.69 66.34 -65.59
C SER A 11 64.77 65.37 -64.84
N ARG A 12 64.39 65.74 -63.61
CA ARG A 12 63.29 65.08 -62.90
C ARG A 12 61.99 65.42 -63.64
N LYS A 13 61.43 64.44 -64.38
CA LYS A 13 60.00 64.46 -64.71
C LYS A 13 59.25 64.46 -63.37
N THR A 14 58.75 65.62 -62.97
CA THR A 14 57.75 65.73 -61.92
C THR A 14 56.49 65.05 -62.44
N VAL A 15 56.24 63.83 -61.95
CA VAL A 15 54.91 63.24 -62.01
C VAL A 15 53.98 64.28 -61.38
N PRO A 16 52.92 64.74 -62.07
CA PRO A 16 51.99 65.66 -61.45
C PRO A 16 51.51 65.00 -60.18
N VAL A 17 51.79 65.63 -59.04
CA VAL A 17 50.96 65.43 -57.86
C VAL A 17 49.60 65.88 -58.32
N GLN A 18 48.82 64.93 -58.84
CA GLN A 18 47.39 65.00 -58.69
C GLN A 18 47.23 65.06 -57.18
N THR A 19 47.09 66.28 -56.66
CA THR A 19 46.22 66.48 -55.51
C THR A 19 44.91 65.89 -55.99
N ALA A 20 44.72 64.59 -55.75
CA ALA A 20 43.42 64.01 -55.64
C ALA A 20 42.77 64.93 -54.61
N GLN A 21 41.98 65.89 -55.11
CA GLN A 21 41.07 66.60 -54.25
C GLN A 21 40.41 65.48 -53.48
N ALA A 22 40.66 65.46 -52.17
CA ALA A 22 39.92 64.59 -51.29
C ALA A 22 38.48 64.99 -51.57
N ARG A 23 37.80 64.21 -52.43
CA ARG A 23 36.36 64.29 -52.57
C ARG A 23 35.93 64.01 -51.14
N HIS A 24 35.56 65.07 -50.45
CA HIS A 24 34.93 64.96 -49.16
C HIS A 24 33.78 64.02 -49.44
N ALA A 25 33.95 62.76 -49.03
CA ALA A 25 32.96 61.74 -49.22
C ALA A 25 31.79 62.28 -48.43
N ARG A 26 30.80 62.83 -49.12
CA ARG A 26 29.53 63.16 -48.53
C ARG A 26 28.97 61.81 -48.15
N THR A 27 29.24 61.39 -46.92
CA THR A 27 28.70 60.15 -46.38
C THR A 27 27.19 60.27 -46.52
N ASN A 28 26.65 59.51 -47.48
CA ASN A 28 25.23 59.55 -47.75
C ASN A 28 24.52 59.12 -46.46
N VAL A 29 23.60 59.94 -45.95
CA VAL A 29 22.83 59.65 -44.72
C VAL A 29 22.17 58.26 -44.81
N PHE A 30 21.80 57.85 -46.02
CA PHE A 30 21.29 56.52 -46.34
C PHE A 30 22.30 55.37 -46.05
N PHE A 31 23.59 55.57 -46.33
CA PHE A 31 24.63 54.57 -46.03
C PHE A 31 24.84 54.42 -44.51
N LEU A 32 24.81 55.53 -43.76
CA LEU A 32 24.85 55.48 -42.29
C LEU A 32 23.63 54.76 -41.71
N LEU A 33 22.43 55.06 -42.21
CA LEU A 33 21.19 54.40 -41.78
C LEU A 33 21.26 52.88 -42.03
N CYS A 34 21.70 52.46 -43.21
CA CYS A 34 21.84 51.04 -43.55
C CYS A 34 22.90 50.34 -42.68
N ALA A 35 24.03 51.00 -42.42
CA ALA A 35 25.07 50.47 -41.53
C ALA A 35 24.57 50.28 -40.10
N VAL A 36 23.73 51.19 -39.58
CA VAL A 36 23.10 51.05 -38.27
C VAL A 36 22.11 49.88 -38.24
N VAL A 37 21.21 49.80 -39.23
CA VAL A 37 20.24 48.68 -39.31
C VAL A 37 20.96 47.33 -39.45
N PHE A 38 22.04 47.28 -40.24
CA PHE A 38 22.87 46.08 -40.39
C PHE A 38 23.56 45.70 -39.08
N ALA A 39 24.11 46.66 -38.34
CA ALA A 39 24.72 46.41 -37.03
C ALA A 39 23.70 45.90 -36.00
N VAL A 40 22.49 46.48 -35.97
CA VAL A 40 21.39 46.02 -35.10
C VAL A 40 20.95 44.61 -35.46
N SER A 41 20.84 44.28 -36.75
CA SER A 41 20.50 42.94 -37.22
C SER A 41 21.56 41.90 -36.79
N LEU A 42 22.86 42.22 -36.92
CA LEU A 42 23.93 41.34 -36.42
C LEU A 42 23.86 41.13 -34.91
N LEU A 43 23.61 42.20 -34.14
CA LEU A 43 23.44 42.13 -32.69
C LEU A 43 22.23 41.28 -32.31
N ALA A 44 21.09 41.46 -32.99
CA ALA A 44 19.88 40.69 -32.76
C ALA A 44 20.09 39.19 -33.08
N ALA A 45 20.76 38.88 -34.20
CA ALA A 45 21.10 37.51 -34.57
C ALA A 45 22.05 36.86 -33.56
N GLY A 46 23.09 37.57 -33.12
CA GLY A 46 24.01 37.11 -32.09
C GLY A 46 23.32 36.90 -30.74
N GLY A 47 22.46 37.84 -30.34
CA GLY A 47 21.64 37.75 -29.13
C GLY A 47 20.69 36.56 -29.15
N ALA A 48 20.01 36.32 -30.26
CA ALA A 48 19.12 35.17 -30.44
C ALA A 48 19.89 33.84 -30.31
N PHE A 49 21.08 33.74 -30.91
CA PHE A 49 21.92 32.54 -30.83
C PHE A 49 22.43 32.29 -29.40
N ALA A 50 22.88 33.33 -28.72
CA ALA A 50 23.30 33.24 -27.31
C ALA A 50 22.12 32.84 -26.40
N TYR A 51 20.95 33.43 -26.62
CA TYR A 51 19.74 33.10 -25.87
C TYR A 51 19.32 31.65 -26.07
N GLN A 52 19.36 31.14 -27.31
CA GLN A 52 19.09 29.74 -27.61
C GLN A 52 20.03 28.80 -26.82
N LYS A 53 21.33 29.13 -26.72
CA LYS A 53 22.29 28.34 -25.94
C LYS A 53 21.98 28.36 -24.44
N ILE A 54 21.58 29.51 -23.90
CA ILE A 54 21.16 29.63 -22.49
C ILE A 54 19.90 28.80 -22.23
N LEU A 55 18.92 28.84 -23.13
CA LEU A 55 17.70 28.03 -23.02
C LEU A 55 18.00 26.53 -23.06
N ALA A 56 18.87 26.10 -23.97
CA ALA A 56 19.30 24.71 -24.04
C ALA A 56 19.99 24.27 -22.73
N ALA A 57 20.90 25.09 -22.19
CA ALA A 57 21.57 24.81 -20.93
C ALA A 57 20.59 24.75 -19.74
N ARG A 58 19.59 25.65 -19.69
CA ARG A 58 18.54 25.64 -18.67
C ARG A 58 17.70 24.37 -18.77
N LEU A 59 17.31 23.95 -19.97
CA LEU A 59 16.54 22.73 -20.19
C LEU A 59 17.32 21.50 -19.73
N THR A 60 18.61 21.40 -20.05
CA THR A 60 19.47 20.31 -19.58
C THR A 60 19.60 20.31 -18.06
N LYS A 61 19.79 21.48 -17.44
CA LYS A 61 19.84 21.60 -15.98
C LYS A 61 18.52 21.16 -15.33
N MET A 62 17.37 21.62 -15.84
CA MET A 62 16.07 21.23 -15.30
C MET A 62 15.79 19.73 -15.46
N ASN A 63 16.17 19.12 -16.59
CA ASN A 63 16.07 17.66 -16.75
C ASN A 63 16.95 16.91 -15.75
N ASN A 64 18.18 17.37 -15.53
CA ASN A 64 19.07 16.76 -14.54
C ASN A 64 18.54 16.93 -13.12
N ASP A 65 18.01 18.10 -12.77
CA ASP A 65 17.39 18.37 -11.47
C ASP A 65 16.17 17.44 -11.25
N LEU A 66 15.34 17.19 -12.28
CA LEU A 66 14.23 16.22 -12.21
C LEU A 66 14.71 14.77 -12.06
N VAL A 67 15.77 14.38 -12.77
CA VAL A 67 16.34 13.03 -12.64
C VAL A 67 16.94 12.84 -11.24
N ALA A 68 17.64 13.84 -10.71
CA ALA A 68 18.19 13.81 -9.35
C ALA A 68 17.06 13.77 -8.30
N ALA A 69 16.00 14.56 -8.46
CA ALA A 69 14.83 14.51 -7.59
C ALA A 69 14.14 13.14 -7.66
N ARG A 70 13.96 12.57 -8.87
CA ARG A 70 13.39 11.23 -9.06
C ARG A 70 14.26 10.14 -8.45
N ALA A 71 15.58 10.26 -8.54
CA ALA A 71 16.52 9.34 -7.91
C ALA A 71 16.45 9.44 -6.37
N ALA A 72 16.24 10.64 -5.82
CA ALA A 72 16.05 10.84 -4.38
C ALA A 72 14.75 10.19 -3.86
N PHE A 73 13.71 10.08 -4.70
CA PHE A 73 12.50 9.32 -4.40
C PHE A 73 12.63 7.81 -4.65
N GLU A 74 13.82 7.33 -5.04
CA GLU A 74 14.15 5.92 -5.31
C GLU A 74 12.99 5.15 -5.98
N PRO A 75 12.84 5.18 -7.32
CA PRO A 75 11.69 4.58 -7.99
C PRO A 75 11.49 3.08 -7.66
N ALA A 76 12.56 2.39 -7.24
CA ALA A 76 12.49 1.03 -6.72
C ALA A 76 11.66 0.91 -5.43
N PHE A 77 11.80 1.87 -4.50
CA PHE A 77 11.04 1.90 -3.24
C PHE A 77 9.54 2.14 -3.48
N ILE A 78 9.19 3.00 -4.44
CA ILE A 78 7.79 3.22 -4.84
C ILE A 78 7.17 1.94 -5.41
N GLU A 79 7.89 1.21 -6.25
CA GLU A 79 7.41 -0.08 -6.77
C GLU A 79 7.29 -1.15 -5.68
N GLU A 80 8.16 -1.12 -4.67
CA GLU A 80 8.05 -2.00 -3.50
C GLU A 80 6.80 -1.67 -2.67
N LEU A 81 6.57 -0.39 -2.36
CA LEU A 81 5.37 0.06 -1.65
C LEU A 81 4.09 -0.31 -2.41
N ARG A 82 4.05 -0.11 -3.73
CA ARG A 82 2.92 -0.53 -4.57
C ARG A 82 2.72 -2.05 -4.49
N ARG A 83 3.80 -2.83 -4.56
CA ARG A 83 3.71 -4.29 -4.46
C ARG A 83 3.19 -4.74 -3.09
N MET A 84 3.59 -4.07 -2.02
CA MET A 84 3.09 -4.34 -0.67
C MET A 84 1.60 -4.00 -0.57
N ASP A 85 1.18 -2.85 -1.08
CA ASP A 85 -0.22 -2.43 -1.08
C ASP A 85 -1.11 -3.44 -1.80
N VAL A 86 -0.71 -3.87 -3.01
CA VAL A 86 -1.40 -4.93 -3.76
C VAL A 86 -1.46 -6.24 -2.96
N ARG A 87 -0.37 -6.63 -2.27
CA ARG A 87 -0.37 -7.83 -1.41
C ARG A 87 -1.31 -7.69 -0.21
N LEU A 88 -1.41 -6.51 0.38
CA LEU A 88 -2.30 -6.25 1.52
C LEU A 88 -3.77 -6.26 1.07
N GLU A 89 -4.10 -5.62 -0.04
CA GLU A 89 -5.47 -5.60 -0.56
C GLU A 89 -5.92 -6.98 -1.07
N THR A 90 -5.02 -7.75 -1.70
CA THR A 90 -5.31 -9.15 -2.05
C THR A 90 -5.52 -10.01 -0.79
N ALA A 91 -4.65 -9.88 0.22
CA ALA A 91 -4.80 -10.59 1.47
C ALA A 91 -6.15 -10.25 2.15
N LYS A 92 -6.52 -8.97 2.21
CA LYS A 92 -7.78 -8.49 2.78
C LYS A 92 -9.00 -9.03 2.03
N THR A 93 -8.93 -9.09 0.70
CA THR A 93 -10.00 -9.65 -0.14
C THR A 93 -10.18 -11.14 0.13
N VAL A 94 -9.08 -11.89 0.17
CA VAL A 94 -9.09 -13.33 0.47
C VAL A 94 -9.63 -13.58 1.89
N LEU A 95 -9.19 -12.79 2.87
CA LEU A 95 -9.63 -12.94 4.26
C LEU A 95 -11.11 -12.55 4.46
N ALA A 96 -11.60 -11.55 3.72
CA ALA A 96 -13.00 -11.14 3.76
C ALA A 96 -13.93 -12.21 3.20
N GLY A 97 -13.50 -12.93 2.16
CA GLY A 97 -14.23 -14.06 1.60
C GLY A 97 -13.96 -15.39 2.32
N HIS A 98 -13.00 -15.44 3.24
CA HIS A 98 -12.64 -16.68 3.90
C HIS A 98 -13.76 -17.16 4.83
N ARG A 99 -14.28 -18.36 4.52
CA ARG A 99 -15.27 -19.07 5.32
C ARG A 99 -14.55 -19.95 6.34
N ALA A 100 -14.76 -19.69 7.62
CA ALA A 100 -14.22 -20.50 8.70
C ALA A 100 -15.26 -21.53 9.17
N ILE A 101 -14.91 -22.82 9.05
CA ILE A 101 -15.76 -23.94 9.50
C ILE A 101 -15.51 -24.24 11.00
N SER A 102 -14.42 -23.74 11.58
CA SER A 102 -14.07 -23.97 12.99
C SER A 102 -15.20 -23.65 13.99
N PRO A 103 -15.92 -22.51 13.89
CA PRO A 103 -17.01 -22.21 14.82
C PRO A 103 -18.18 -23.18 14.70
N LEU A 104 -18.42 -23.70 13.50
CA LEU A 104 -19.43 -24.72 13.24
C LEU A 104 -19.06 -26.04 13.92
N PHE A 105 -17.80 -26.47 13.86
CA PHE A 105 -17.37 -27.68 14.58
C PHE A 105 -17.47 -27.53 16.10
N SER A 106 -17.11 -26.37 16.66
CA SER A 106 -17.29 -26.11 18.10
C SER A 106 -18.76 -26.14 18.51
N LEU A 107 -19.66 -25.66 17.65
CA LEU A 107 -21.11 -25.73 17.88
C LEU A 107 -21.61 -27.18 17.80
N LEU A 108 -21.19 -27.94 16.78
CA LEU A 108 -21.55 -29.36 16.67
C LEU A 108 -21.04 -30.15 17.88
N GLU A 109 -19.81 -29.92 18.32
CA GLU A 109 -19.25 -30.61 19.48
C GLU A 109 -20.06 -30.35 20.76
N LYS A 110 -20.51 -29.12 20.97
CA LYS A 110 -21.31 -28.74 22.14
C LYS A 110 -22.73 -29.31 22.11
N GLU A 111 -23.34 -29.34 20.93
CA GLU A 111 -24.77 -29.66 20.76
C GLU A 111 -25.03 -31.12 20.36
N THR A 112 -24.00 -31.89 20.01
CA THR A 112 -24.13 -33.31 19.68
C THR A 112 -24.20 -34.16 20.95
N LEU A 113 -25.21 -35.02 21.03
CA LEU A 113 -25.39 -35.96 22.13
C LEU A 113 -24.35 -37.09 22.05
N ALA A 114 -23.90 -37.59 23.21
CA ALA A 114 -22.95 -38.70 23.29
C ALA A 114 -23.46 -40.02 22.63
N THR A 115 -24.77 -40.14 22.39
CA THR A 115 -25.39 -41.30 21.73
C THR A 115 -25.45 -41.19 20.21
N VAL A 116 -24.94 -40.09 19.63
CA VAL A 116 -24.94 -39.81 18.20
C VAL A 116 -23.50 -39.57 17.73
N ARG A 117 -23.14 -40.18 16.61
CA ARG A 117 -21.81 -40.04 16.00
C ARG A 117 -21.95 -39.61 14.55
N PHE A 118 -21.21 -38.59 14.14
CA PHE A 118 -21.12 -38.18 12.74
C PHE A 118 -19.85 -38.76 12.11
N ASN A 119 -20.00 -39.42 10.96
CA ASN A 119 -18.92 -40.09 10.24
C ASN A 119 -18.51 -39.33 8.97
N LYS A 120 -19.44 -38.59 8.35
CA LYS A 120 -19.15 -37.78 7.16
C LYS A 120 -19.72 -36.39 7.31
N PHE A 121 -18.97 -35.43 6.80
CA PHE A 121 -19.32 -34.01 6.74
C PHE A 121 -19.11 -33.52 5.31
N SER A 122 -20.10 -32.85 4.76
CA SER A 122 -20.08 -32.21 3.46
C SER A 122 -20.62 -30.80 3.58
N PHE A 123 -19.89 -29.86 2.98
CA PHE A 123 -20.18 -28.44 2.99
C PHE A 123 -20.20 -27.96 1.55
N SER A 124 -21.33 -27.43 1.10
CA SER A 124 -21.51 -26.93 -0.24
C SER A 124 -22.11 -25.53 -0.21
N GLU A 125 -21.57 -24.64 -1.04
CA GLU A 125 -22.11 -23.31 -1.24
C GLU A 125 -23.06 -23.37 -2.44
N ASP A 126 -24.33 -23.02 -2.22
CA ASP A 126 -25.29 -22.84 -3.31
C ASP A 126 -25.40 -21.35 -3.64
N PRO A 127 -24.90 -20.90 -4.80
CA PRO A 127 -24.91 -19.48 -5.19
C PRO A 127 -26.32 -18.88 -5.31
N ASN A 128 -27.34 -19.72 -5.50
CA ASN A 128 -28.70 -19.30 -5.79
C ASN A 128 -29.60 -19.18 -4.55
N GLU A 129 -29.29 -19.89 -3.45
CA GLU A 129 -30.14 -19.90 -2.24
C GLU A 129 -29.64 -18.94 -1.14
N GLY A 130 -28.53 -18.23 -1.36
CA GLY A 130 -27.98 -17.27 -0.39
C GLY A 130 -27.62 -17.90 0.96
N GLY A 131 -27.51 -19.22 1.00
CA GLY A 131 -27.29 -20.04 2.19
C GLY A 131 -26.24 -21.10 1.91
N VAL A 132 -25.57 -21.53 2.98
CA VAL A 132 -24.63 -22.63 2.92
C VAL A 132 -25.39 -23.91 3.23
N ARG A 133 -25.32 -24.90 2.33
CA ARG A 133 -25.86 -26.23 2.61
C ARG A 133 -24.83 -27.08 3.35
N LEU A 134 -25.28 -27.62 4.46
CA LEU A 134 -24.54 -28.53 5.32
C LEU A 134 -25.20 -29.90 5.23
N ALA A 135 -24.42 -30.92 4.87
CA ALA A 135 -24.86 -32.31 4.87
C ALA A 135 -23.93 -33.15 5.74
N LEU A 136 -24.51 -33.86 6.71
CA LEU A 136 -23.82 -34.77 7.62
C LEU A 136 -24.39 -36.17 7.45
N VAL A 137 -23.55 -37.18 7.65
CA VAL A 137 -23.99 -38.58 7.76
C VAL A 137 -23.50 -39.12 9.08
N GLY A 138 -24.39 -39.72 9.84
CA GLY A 138 -24.12 -40.21 11.17
C GLY A 138 -24.83 -41.51 11.48
N GLU A 139 -24.54 -42.00 12.67
CA GLU A 139 -25.13 -43.18 13.28
C GLU A 139 -25.54 -42.86 14.72
N ALA A 140 -26.62 -43.47 15.18
CA ALA A 140 -27.16 -43.27 16.51
C ALA A 140 -27.51 -44.61 17.17
N ALA A 141 -27.49 -44.64 18.50
CA ALA A 141 -27.85 -45.83 19.27
C ALA A 141 -29.31 -46.30 19.08
N GLY A 142 -30.18 -45.44 18.55
CA GLY A 142 -31.56 -45.78 18.22
C GLY A 142 -32.36 -44.57 17.71
N PHE A 143 -33.58 -44.82 17.23
CA PHE A 143 -34.49 -43.77 16.74
C PHE A 143 -34.80 -42.68 17.79
N ASN A 144 -34.83 -43.06 19.07
CA ASN A 144 -35.04 -42.10 20.17
C ASN A 144 -33.89 -41.07 20.24
N SER A 145 -32.64 -41.52 20.11
CA SER A 145 -31.48 -40.61 20.09
C SER A 145 -31.52 -39.63 18.92
N ILE A 146 -32.00 -40.06 17.74
CA ILE A 146 -32.17 -39.19 16.57
C ILE A 146 -33.26 -38.14 16.83
N ALA A 147 -34.41 -38.57 17.36
CA ALA A 147 -35.51 -37.66 17.69
C ALA A 147 -35.06 -36.61 18.72
N LEU A 148 -34.31 -37.02 19.74
CA LEU A 148 -33.77 -36.11 20.76
C LEU A 148 -32.74 -35.14 20.16
N GLN A 149 -31.84 -35.61 19.30
CA GLN A 149 -30.88 -34.76 18.61
C GLN A 149 -31.56 -33.72 17.72
N SER A 150 -32.62 -34.12 17.01
CA SER A 150 -33.41 -33.22 16.18
C SER A 150 -34.03 -32.08 17.01
N ASP A 151 -34.57 -32.39 18.19
CA ASP A 151 -35.12 -31.39 19.11
C ASP A 151 -34.04 -30.42 19.63
N VAL A 152 -32.85 -30.92 19.99
CA VAL A 152 -31.71 -30.07 20.41
C VAL A 152 -31.28 -29.12 19.30
N PHE A 153 -31.11 -29.63 18.07
CA PHE A 153 -30.72 -28.80 16.93
C PHE A 153 -31.81 -27.80 16.50
N ALA A 154 -33.09 -28.16 16.63
CA ALA A 154 -34.20 -27.26 16.36
C ALA A 154 -34.28 -26.12 17.41
N LYS A 155 -33.97 -26.40 18.68
CA LYS A 155 -33.96 -25.41 19.76
C LYS A 155 -32.85 -24.37 19.64
N ASN A 156 -31.70 -24.74 19.08
CA ASN A 156 -30.51 -23.87 19.09
C ASN A 156 -30.56 -22.75 18.02
N GLY A 157 -31.53 -22.76 17.09
CA GLY A 157 -31.75 -21.68 16.10
C GLY A 157 -30.60 -21.40 15.12
N SER A 158 -29.47 -22.10 15.27
CA SER A 158 -28.25 -21.92 14.49
C SER A 158 -28.30 -22.64 13.14
N PHE A 159 -29.18 -23.64 13.03
CA PHE A 159 -29.45 -24.37 11.80
C PHE A 159 -30.83 -24.00 11.27
N LEU A 160 -30.89 -23.53 10.02
CA LEU A 160 -32.13 -23.26 9.31
C LEU A 160 -32.57 -24.53 8.60
N ASN A 161 -33.82 -24.93 8.79
CA ASN A 161 -34.43 -26.11 8.17
C ASN A 161 -33.63 -27.42 8.38
N PRO A 162 -33.42 -27.87 9.64
CA PRO A 162 -32.80 -29.17 9.90
C PRO A 162 -33.72 -30.30 9.41
N VAL A 163 -33.19 -31.18 8.56
CA VAL A 163 -33.89 -32.34 8.01
C VAL A 163 -33.05 -33.58 8.27
N PHE A 164 -33.67 -34.60 8.87
CA PHE A 164 -33.09 -35.93 9.00
C PHE A 164 -33.75 -36.86 7.96
N SER A 165 -32.95 -37.54 7.16
CA SER A 165 -33.38 -38.43 6.07
C SER A 165 -32.60 -39.75 6.08
N ASP A 166 -33.01 -40.68 5.22
CA ASP A 166 -32.29 -41.94 4.94
C ASP A 166 -31.94 -42.75 6.18
N PHE A 167 -32.97 -43.17 6.92
CA PHE A 167 -32.81 -44.02 8.09
C PHE A 167 -32.60 -45.49 7.68
N ASP A 168 -31.48 -46.06 8.07
CA ASP A 168 -31.16 -47.49 7.86
C ASP A 168 -30.75 -48.12 9.19
N VAL A 169 -31.16 -49.36 9.46
CA VAL A 169 -30.90 -50.03 10.75
C VAL A 169 -29.95 -51.20 10.53
N ASP A 170 -28.79 -51.15 11.17
CA ASP A 170 -27.86 -52.26 11.15
C ASP A 170 -28.33 -53.41 12.07
N LYS A 171 -27.80 -54.61 11.83
CA LYS A 171 -28.03 -55.83 12.64
C LYS A 171 -27.65 -55.64 14.11
N SER A 172 -26.79 -54.66 14.41
CA SER A 172 -26.36 -54.27 15.75
C SER A 172 -27.38 -53.37 16.49
N GLY A 173 -28.46 -52.95 15.83
CA GLY A 173 -29.46 -52.03 16.37
C GLY A 173 -29.08 -50.54 16.25
N ILE A 174 -27.95 -50.23 15.62
CA ILE A 174 -27.48 -48.87 15.35
C ILE A 174 -28.22 -48.35 14.11
N VAL A 175 -28.74 -47.13 14.19
CA VAL A 175 -29.48 -46.49 13.10
C VAL A 175 -28.56 -45.51 12.39
N HIS A 176 -28.33 -45.72 11.10
CA HIS A 176 -27.65 -44.79 10.20
C HIS A 176 -28.65 -43.75 9.71
N PHE A 177 -28.20 -42.50 9.59
CA PHE A 177 -29.05 -41.40 9.12
C PHE A 177 -28.23 -40.35 8.37
N SER A 178 -28.91 -39.63 7.50
CA SER A 178 -28.40 -38.42 6.85
C SER A 178 -29.06 -37.20 7.48
N PHE A 179 -28.31 -36.13 7.63
CA PHE A 179 -28.79 -34.85 8.13
C PHE A 179 -28.42 -33.75 7.14
N ALA A 180 -29.39 -32.92 6.78
CA ALA A 180 -29.20 -31.75 5.94
C ALA A 180 -29.72 -30.52 6.67
N ALA A 181 -28.96 -29.43 6.66
CA ALA A 181 -29.36 -28.15 7.18
C ALA A 181 -28.79 -27.01 6.34
N THR A 182 -29.44 -25.85 6.40
CA THR A 182 -28.93 -24.61 5.83
C THR A 182 -28.36 -23.75 6.95
N VAL A 183 -27.17 -23.22 6.77
CA VAL A 183 -26.53 -22.31 7.73
C VAL A 183 -26.48 -20.91 7.13
N ALA A 184 -26.80 -19.90 7.94
CA ALA A 184 -26.69 -18.51 7.53
C ALA A 184 -25.22 -18.17 7.20
N PRO A 185 -24.94 -17.50 6.07
CA PRO A 185 -23.57 -17.21 5.64
C PRO A 185 -22.76 -16.45 6.69
N GLU A 186 -23.41 -15.55 7.44
CA GLU A 186 -22.78 -14.72 8.47
C GLU A 186 -22.08 -15.52 9.58
N PHE A 187 -22.59 -16.71 9.91
CA PHE A 187 -22.00 -17.58 10.94
C PHE A 187 -20.70 -18.23 10.48
N VAL A 188 -20.52 -18.38 9.17
CA VAL A 188 -19.36 -19.05 8.57
C VAL A 188 -18.30 -18.04 8.13
N LEU A 189 -18.56 -16.73 8.15
CA LEU A 189 -17.53 -15.73 7.81
C LEU A 189 -16.44 -15.70 8.88
N TYR A 190 -15.17 -15.82 8.47
CA TYR A 190 -14.05 -15.70 9.41
C TYR A 190 -14.04 -14.35 10.12
N ARG A 191 -14.37 -13.28 9.39
CA ARG A 191 -14.39 -11.91 9.91
C ARG A 191 -15.39 -11.74 11.06
N SER A 192 -16.58 -12.32 10.97
CA SER A 192 -17.61 -12.19 12.02
C SER A 192 -17.16 -12.89 13.30
N HIS A 193 -16.50 -14.05 13.17
CA HIS A 193 -15.97 -14.79 14.31
C HIS A 193 -14.84 -14.03 15.05
N ILE A 194 -13.87 -13.46 14.33
CA ILE A 194 -12.80 -12.66 14.95
C ILE A 194 -13.34 -11.39 15.59
N ALA A 195 -14.32 -10.73 14.96
CA ALA A 195 -14.99 -9.57 15.55
C ALA A 195 -15.70 -9.94 16.85
N SER A 196 -16.36 -11.10 16.90
CA SER A 196 -17.05 -11.60 18.09
C SER A 196 -16.08 -11.96 19.23
N GLN A 197 -14.91 -12.53 18.91
CA GLN A 197 -13.87 -12.83 19.91
C GLN A 197 -13.13 -11.61 20.46
N LYS A 198 -13.07 -10.49 19.71
CA LYS A 198 -12.41 -9.27 20.18
C LYS A 198 -13.21 -8.52 21.26
N GLN A 199 -14.46 -8.92 21.54
CA GLN A 199 -15.22 -8.40 22.68
C GLN A 199 -14.57 -8.93 23.97
N PRO A 200 -13.94 -8.07 24.80
CA PRO A 200 -13.34 -8.52 26.04
C PRO A 200 -14.45 -9.01 26.96
N SER A 201 -14.35 -10.27 27.38
CA SER A 201 -15.03 -10.71 28.58
C SER A 201 -14.47 -9.90 29.75
N THR A 202 -15.19 -8.87 30.19
CA THR A 202 -15.03 -8.32 31.54
C THR A 202 -15.44 -9.41 32.53
N GLN A 203 -14.50 -10.31 32.82
CA GLN A 203 -14.58 -11.24 33.94
C GLN A 203 -14.50 -10.41 35.22
N SER A 204 -15.67 -10.17 35.81
CA SER A 204 -15.81 -9.78 37.21
C SER A 204 -15.13 -10.83 38.07
N ALA A 205 -13.98 -10.49 38.64
CA ALA A 205 -13.27 -11.29 39.63
C ALA A 205 -14.13 -11.39 40.90
N GLY A 206 -14.97 -12.42 40.95
CA GLY A 206 -15.62 -12.88 42.17
C GLY A 206 -14.58 -13.51 43.09
N VAL A 207 -14.35 -12.86 44.23
CA VAL A 207 -13.55 -13.34 45.36
C VAL A 207 -14.10 -14.70 45.82
N GLY A 208 -13.24 -15.73 45.81
CA GLY A 208 -13.58 -17.09 46.21
C GLY A 208 -12.35 -17.84 46.72
N ALA A 209 -12.14 -17.69 48.03
CA ALA A 209 -11.30 -18.44 48.97
C ALA A 209 -10.45 -19.64 48.50
N ALA A 210 -9.18 -19.61 48.91
CA ALA A 210 -8.24 -20.73 48.96
C ALA A 210 -8.76 -21.95 49.74
N PRO A 211 -8.17 -23.13 49.52
CA PRO A 211 -7.14 -23.53 50.48
C PRO A 211 -5.88 -24.11 49.84
N ALA A 212 -4.77 -23.91 50.56
CA ALA A 212 -3.44 -24.43 50.28
C ALA A 212 -3.28 -25.89 50.75
N THR A 213 -2.42 -26.65 50.05
CA THR A 213 -1.53 -27.65 50.65
C THR A 213 -0.27 -27.82 49.79
N THR A 214 0.83 -28.11 50.48
CA THR A 214 2.24 -27.83 50.15
C THR A 214 2.96 -29.08 49.56
N PRO A 215 4.31 -29.19 49.49
CA PRO A 215 5.13 -29.12 48.27
C PRO A 215 5.95 -30.40 47.94
N VAL A 216 6.54 -30.48 46.74
CA VAL A 216 7.78 -31.25 46.52
C VAL A 216 8.77 -30.41 45.71
N ALA A 217 9.98 -30.30 46.24
CA ALA A 217 11.09 -29.49 45.79
C ALA A 217 11.96 -30.20 44.75
N SER A 218 12.58 -29.41 43.86
CA SER A 218 13.91 -29.65 43.31
C SER A 218 14.60 -28.31 43.03
N THR A 219 15.64 -28.06 43.82
CA THR A 219 16.65 -26.98 43.79
C THR A 219 17.33 -26.92 42.40
N THR A 220 17.78 -25.79 41.86
CA THR A 220 19.17 -25.27 42.00
C THR A 220 19.28 -23.81 41.51
N THR A 221 19.90 -22.95 42.34
CA THR A 221 20.70 -21.71 42.05
C THR A 221 20.10 -20.62 41.14
N SER A 222 19.58 -19.52 41.67
CA SER A 222 20.29 -18.32 42.18
C SER A 222 21.09 -17.53 41.12
N THR A 223 20.54 -16.41 40.64
CA THR A 223 21.19 -15.08 40.61
C THR A 223 20.12 -14.03 40.30
N THR A 224 19.85 -13.15 41.27
CA THR A 224 19.15 -11.86 41.11
C THR A 224 19.89 -10.89 42.04
N PRO A 225 20.10 -9.63 41.63
CA PRO A 225 19.17 -8.57 42.03
C PRO A 225 18.84 -7.66 40.83
N ALA A 226 17.57 -7.40 40.50
CA ALA A 226 16.71 -6.38 41.10
C ALA A 226 17.34 -4.98 41.10
N THR A 227 16.71 -4.00 40.42
CA THR A 227 16.46 -2.64 40.94
C THR A 227 15.52 -1.82 40.01
N SER A 228 14.38 -1.43 40.61
CA SER A 228 13.52 -0.25 40.38
C SER A 228 12.73 -0.02 39.06
N ALA A 229 11.40 -0.15 39.18
CA ALA A 229 10.44 0.92 38.85
C ALA A 229 10.07 1.62 40.20
N PRO A 230 9.47 2.84 40.31
CA PRO A 230 8.49 3.49 39.40
C PRO A 230 8.60 5.05 39.28
N THR A 231 7.60 5.67 38.62
CA THR A 231 7.15 7.10 38.80
C THR A 231 8.03 8.13 38.04
N SER A 232 7.57 9.14 37.28
CA SER A 232 6.43 10.08 37.30
C SER A 232 6.43 10.85 35.94
N GLU A 233 5.31 11.01 35.26
CA GLU A 233 4.58 12.30 35.06
C GLU A 233 4.88 13.02 33.71
N PRO A 234 3.88 13.64 33.03
CA PRO A 234 3.95 14.11 31.64
C PRO A 234 4.16 15.64 31.53
N PRO A 235 4.42 16.14 30.31
CA PRO A 235 3.81 17.39 29.85
C PRO A 235 2.93 17.09 28.63
N SER A 236 1.63 17.39 28.56
CA SER A 236 0.96 18.70 28.70
C SER A 236 1.68 19.84 27.97
N VAL A 237 1.48 19.89 26.66
CA VAL A 237 1.35 21.08 25.78
C VAL A 237 0.77 20.49 24.48
N GLY A 238 -0.31 20.92 23.86
CA GLY A 238 -1.10 22.14 23.88
C GLY A 238 -1.77 22.16 22.51
N ASP A 239 -3.05 22.42 22.48
CA ASP A 239 -3.87 22.47 21.27
C ASP A 239 -3.22 23.37 20.20
N VAL A 240 -3.06 22.83 18.99
CA VAL A 240 -2.84 23.64 17.79
C VAL A 240 -3.89 23.24 16.76
N GLU A 241 -5.04 23.87 16.92
CA GLU A 241 -6.08 24.07 15.93
C GLU A 241 -5.47 24.85 14.76
N PHE A 242 -5.20 24.17 13.65
CA PHE A 242 -5.04 24.81 12.35
C PHE A 242 -6.32 24.61 11.57
N GLY A 243 -7.12 25.67 11.57
CA GLY A 243 -8.39 25.76 10.87
C GLY A 243 -8.26 25.67 9.35
N ASP A 244 -9.40 25.31 8.77
CA ASP A 244 -9.77 25.48 7.38
C ASP A 244 -9.36 26.86 6.85
N ASP A 245 -8.54 26.86 5.80
CA ASP A 245 -8.56 27.85 4.72
C ASP A 245 -7.32 27.60 3.88
N ILE A 246 -7.41 26.85 2.77
CA ILE A 246 -6.95 27.31 1.44
C ILE A 246 -7.67 26.47 0.35
N LEU A 247 -8.70 27.05 -0.25
CA LEU A 247 -9.14 26.75 -1.61
C LEU A 247 -8.06 27.22 -2.58
N PHE A 248 -7.55 26.33 -3.43
CA PHE A 248 -7.32 26.50 -4.89
C PHE A 248 -6.90 25.17 -5.50
#